data_AF-A0A539CQ88-F1
#
_entry.id   AF-A0A539CQ88-F1
#
_cell.length_a   1.000
_cell.length_b   1.000
_cell.length_c   1.000
_cell.angle_alpha   90.00
_cell.angle_beta   90.00
_cell.angle_gamma   90.00
#
_symmetry.space_group_name_H-M   'P 1'
#
loop_
_entity.id
_entity.type
_entity.pdbx_description
1 polymer ?
#
loop_
_entity_poly.entity_id
_entity_poly.type
_entity_poly.pdbx_seq_one_letter_code
_entity_poly.pdbx_strand_id
1 'polypeptide(L)'
;MEKALGPTRKTLRSDLALAAVVGLGATVTFAGGPAQAFPPQDLPCPTSRLAPYGLAPKPVNKFHCATADCLVTFKDYRWWTAYQYPFFNGDLGTAFALEHAFVVSDGLHLKIAKDVDLGAGEVWSGGEAVLMFNGDGSEANLVYGDYLVTAKLLTAPSWADLDPNVALGLFTYERPASGPQDNPGREIDLAEISSWGWDHTGACPFSGFNGKFDKTTLCEGNAQFATQDFTKSPPSVKRYEIGKNPVVTLLMLWHGQADPVIFNEYNGAFTFETLPSSPDNNWLLPTGLVNFIPKAACERFHINFWLGNYLNHPPPSSPQEAVITNFQFKQFKPSQ
;
A
#
# COMPACT_ATOMS: atom_id res chain seq x y z
N MET A 1 26.72 59.63 -16.83
CA MET A 1 27.95 60.35 -16.46
C MET A 1 27.63 61.18 -15.23
N GLU A 2 28.54 61.14 -14.23
CA GLU A 2 28.55 61.87 -12.94
C GLU A 2 27.39 61.56 -11.96
N LYS A 3 27.52 60.85 -10.83
CA LYS A 3 28.45 60.83 -9.67
C LYS A 3 28.59 62.15 -8.92
N ALA A 4 28.07 62.16 -7.68
CA ALA A 4 28.75 62.46 -6.40
C ALA A 4 27.74 63.04 -5.38
N LEU A 5 27.83 62.93 -4.04
CA LEU A 5 28.57 62.17 -3.02
C LEU A 5 27.91 62.56 -1.66
N GLY A 6 27.95 61.67 -0.64
CA GLY A 6 27.28 61.81 0.67
C GLY A 6 27.84 62.87 1.66
N PRO A 7 27.52 62.79 2.96
CA PRO A 7 28.31 61.91 3.84
C PRO A 7 27.56 61.18 4.99
N THR A 8 28.34 60.33 5.64
CA THR A 8 28.13 59.28 6.65
C THR A 8 28.17 59.73 8.12
N ARG A 9 27.55 58.94 9.01
CA ARG A 9 27.99 58.51 10.36
C ARG A 9 27.00 57.42 10.86
N LYS A 10 27.30 56.13 11.10
CA LYS A 10 28.24 55.38 11.97
C LYS A 10 28.01 55.51 13.49
N THR A 11 27.51 54.42 14.09
CA THR A 11 27.89 53.82 15.40
C THR A 11 27.38 52.35 15.43
N LEU A 12 28.27 51.34 15.33
CA LEU A 12 28.75 50.41 16.40
C LEU A 12 27.68 49.36 16.85
N ARG A 13 27.67 48.11 16.36
CA ARG A 13 28.51 46.89 16.61
C ARG A 13 28.29 46.17 17.96
N SER A 14 27.89 44.90 17.86
CA SER A 14 28.31 43.71 18.64
C SER A 14 27.56 42.48 18.06
N ASP A 15 28.23 41.59 17.31
CA ASP A 15 28.79 40.30 17.74
C ASP A 15 27.71 39.26 18.11
N LEU A 16 27.53 38.20 17.30
CA LEU A 16 28.06 36.84 17.52
C LEU A 16 27.64 36.23 18.88
N ALA A 17 26.74 35.23 18.85
CA ALA A 17 26.95 33.94 19.53
C ALA A 17 25.76 32.97 19.33
N LEU A 18 26.14 31.77 18.94
CA LEU A 18 25.46 30.49 19.09
C LEU A 18 25.49 30.06 20.57
N ALA A 19 24.35 29.65 21.14
CA ALA A 19 24.22 28.72 22.28
C ALA A 19 22.74 28.33 22.40
N ALA A 20 22.32 27.10 22.08
CA ALA A 20 22.39 25.92 22.94
C ALA A 20 21.62 26.09 24.27
N VAL A 21 20.37 25.59 24.29
CA VAL A 21 19.79 24.98 25.49
C VAL A 21 19.45 23.53 25.13
N VAL A 22 20.39 22.66 25.49
CA VAL A 22 20.12 21.27 25.84
C VAL A 22 19.34 21.30 27.14
N GLY A 23 18.20 20.60 27.19
CA GLY A 23 17.36 20.61 28.38
C GLY A 23 16.17 19.66 28.29
N LEU A 24 16.47 18.36 28.33
CA LEU A 24 15.66 17.32 28.96
C LEU A 24 14.32 16.95 28.29
N GLY A 25 14.40 15.90 27.47
CA GLY A 25 13.67 14.66 27.73
C GLY A 25 12.17 14.75 27.98
N ALA A 26 11.41 14.83 26.91
CA ALA A 26 10.11 14.16 26.86
C ALA A 26 9.98 13.59 25.45
N THR A 27 10.41 12.33 25.29
CA THR A 27 9.92 11.47 24.24
C THR A 27 8.40 11.48 24.33
N VAL A 28 7.74 12.20 23.43
CA VAL A 28 6.31 11.98 23.18
C VAL A 28 6.25 10.66 22.42
N THR A 29 6.24 9.56 23.17
CA THR A 29 5.77 8.27 22.68
C THR A 29 4.31 8.46 22.29
N PHE A 30 4.05 8.58 21.00
CA PHE A 30 2.73 8.28 20.48
C PHE A 30 2.48 6.81 20.79
N ALA A 31 1.64 6.56 21.78
CA ALA A 31 1.20 5.22 22.11
C ALA A 31 0.33 4.70 20.95
N GLY A 32 0.96 4.05 19.98
CA GLY A 32 0.31 2.91 19.34
C GLY A 32 -0.03 1.95 20.49
N GLY A 33 -1.32 1.61 20.62
CA GLY A 33 -1.74 0.65 21.65
C GLY A 33 -0.89 -0.62 21.52
N PRO A 34 -0.52 -1.28 22.63
CA PRO A 34 0.30 -2.47 22.57
C PRO A 34 -0.37 -3.51 21.66
N ALA A 35 0.38 -3.99 20.66
CA ALA A 35 0.01 -5.17 19.89
C ALA A 35 -0.26 -6.30 20.89
N GLN A 36 -1.53 -6.64 21.04
CA GLN A 36 -1.99 -7.44 22.15
C GLN A 36 -1.77 -8.90 21.79
N ALA A 37 -0.76 -9.55 22.40
CA ALA A 37 -0.47 -10.96 22.18
C ALA A 37 -1.62 -11.83 22.70
N PHE A 38 -2.22 -12.66 21.83
CA PHE A 38 -3.45 -13.39 22.12
C PHE A 38 -3.45 -14.85 21.59
N PRO A 39 -4.26 -15.74 22.20
CA PRO A 39 -4.03 -17.20 22.22
C PRO A 39 -4.45 -17.93 20.93
N PRO A 40 -4.02 -19.20 20.75
CA PRO A 40 -3.96 -19.86 19.46
C PRO A 40 -5.28 -20.56 19.13
N GLN A 41 -6.06 -19.99 18.21
CA GLN A 41 -6.95 -20.82 17.39
C GLN A 41 -6.51 -20.86 15.93
N ASP A 42 -5.70 -19.90 15.48
CA ASP A 42 -5.02 -19.94 14.20
C ASP A 42 -3.52 -20.15 14.47
N LEU A 43 -2.99 -21.29 14.00
CA LEU A 43 -1.56 -21.58 14.14
C LEU A 43 -0.75 -20.48 13.42
N PRO A 44 0.32 -19.95 14.04
CA PRO A 44 1.18 -18.98 13.37
C PRO A 44 1.66 -19.54 12.04
N CYS A 45 1.56 -18.74 10.98
CA CYS A 45 2.03 -19.15 9.68
C CYS A 45 3.55 -18.94 9.60
N PRO A 46 4.32 -20.04 9.66
CA PRO A 46 5.74 -19.93 9.92
C PRO A 46 6.41 -19.15 8.79
N THR A 47 7.35 -18.29 9.17
CA THR A 47 8.15 -17.52 8.22
C THR A 47 8.78 -18.41 7.12
N SER A 48 9.12 -19.66 7.41
CA SER A 48 9.65 -20.62 6.43
C SER A 48 8.67 -20.97 5.29
N ARG A 49 7.36 -20.78 5.50
CA ARG A 49 6.33 -20.92 4.47
C ARG A 49 6.19 -19.64 3.65
N LEU A 50 6.13 -18.50 4.34
CA LEU A 50 5.87 -17.18 3.74
C LEU A 50 7.08 -16.64 2.96
N ALA A 51 8.29 -16.92 3.44
CA ALA A 51 9.56 -16.54 2.84
C ALA A 51 10.42 -17.80 2.65
N PRO A 52 10.11 -18.67 1.67
CA PRO A 52 10.79 -19.97 1.50
C PRO A 52 12.28 -19.84 1.16
N TYR A 53 12.70 -18.68 0.65
CA TYR A 53 14.11 -18.34 0.39
C TYR A 53 14.76 -17.52 1.51
N GLY A 54 14.07 -17.38 2.65
CA GLY A 54 14.39 -16.46 3.72
C GLY A 54 13.93 -15.03 3.43
N LEU A 55 13.90 -14.19 4.47
CA LEU A 55 13.54 -12.77 4.36
C LEU A 55 14.58 -11.97 3.55
N ALA A 56 15.83 -12.43 3.53
CA ALA A 56 16.94 -11.78 2.86
C ALA A 56 17.68 -12.78 1.95
N PRO A 57 17.05 -13.22 0.83
CA PRO A 57 17.65 -14.20 -0.06
C PRO A 57 18.96 -13.67 -0.66
N LYS A 58 19.93 -14.55 -0.92
CA LYS A 58 21.15 -14.19 -1.65
C LYS A 58 20.89 -14.25 -3.16
N PRO A 59 21.39 -13.31 -3.97
CA PRO A 59 22.36 -12.26 -3.62
C PRO A 59 21.75 -10.93 -3.12
N VAL A 60 20.41 -10.82 -3.02
CA VAL A 60 19.67 -9.58 -2.69
C VAL A 60 20.24 -8.86 -1.48
N ASN A 61 20.44 -9.59 -0.39
CA ASN A 61 20.81 -9.02 0.90
C ASN A 61 22.14 -8.24 0.91
N LYS A 62 23.02 -8.47 -0.07
CA LYS A 62 24.31 -7.79 -0.17
C LYS A 62 24.23 -6.46 -0.94
N PHE A 63 23.29 -6.35 -1.88
CA PHE A 63 23.29 -5.26 -2.87
C PHE A 63 22.07 -4.35 -2.76
N HIS A 64 20.96 -4.85 -2.24
CA HIS A 64 19.68 -4.13 -2.28
C HIS A 64 19.11 -3.84 -0.90
N CYS A 65 19.27 -4.73 0.09
CA CYS A 65 18.65 -4.53 1.41
C CYS A 65 19.42 -3.54 2.29
N ALA A 66 18.70 -2.53 2.78
CA ALA A 66 19.21 -1.60 3.80
C ALA A 66 19.42 -2.28 5.17
N THR A 67 18.71 -3.37 5.42
CA THR A 67 18.77 -4.17 6.65
C THR A 67 19.15 -5.62 6.35
N ALA A 68 19.69 -6.33 7.35
CA ALA A 68 20.12 -7.72 7.18
C ALA A 68 18.98 -8.69 6.86
N ASP A 69 17.74 -8.31 7.18
CA ASP A 69 16.52 -9.10 6.99
C ASP A 69 15.55 -8.50 5.96
N CYS A 70 15.93 -7.39 5.29
CA CYS A 70 15.08 -6.70 4.33
C CYS A 70 13.70 -6.31 4.92
N LEU A 71 13.67 -6.02 6.22
CA LEU A 71 12.52 -5.50 6.93
C LEU A 71 12.64 -3.99 7.17
N VAL A 72 11.52 -3.28 7.06
CA VAL A 72 11.35 -1.88 7.49
C VAL A 72 10.29 -1.80 8.59
N THR A 73 10.40 -0.83 9.50
CA THR A 73 9.47 -0.69 10.63
C THR A 73 8.50 0.46 10.39
N PHE A 74 7.19 0.19 10.43
CA PHE A 74 6.15 1.19 10.25
C PHE A 74 4.91 0.83 11.09
N LYS A 75 4.40 1.81 11.85
CA LYS A 75 3.20 1.71 12.72
C LYS A 75 3.21 0.49 13.64
N ASP A 76 4.33 0.27 14.33
CA ASP A 76 4.54 -0.87 15.24
C ASP A 76 4.45 -2.25 14.58
N TYR A 77 4.67 -2.31 13.26
CA TYR A 77 4.84 -3.55 12.50
C TYR A 77 6.16 -3.55 11.74
N ARG A 78 6.62 -4.75 11.36
CA ARG A 78 7.78 -4.96 10.49
C ARG A 78 7.31 -5.52 9.15
N TRP A 79 7.71 -4.81 8.09
CA TRP A 79 7.26 -5.02 6.72
C TRP A 79 8.41 -5.53 5.87
N TRP A 80 8.18 -6.62 5.15
CA TRP A 80 9.16 -7.27 4.29
C TRP A 80 9.11 -6.72 2.87
N THR A 81 10.26 -6.29 2.36
CA THR A 81 10.36 -5.61 1.06
C THR A 81 10.93 -6.50 -0.05
N ALA A 82 11.47 -7.68 0.28
CA ALA A 82 12.04 -8.61 -0.70
C ALA A 82 11.07 -9.71 -1.15
N TYR A 83 9.76 -9.49 -1.01
CA TYR A 83 8.71 -10.46 -1.35
C TYR A 83 8.77 -10.94 -2.80
N GLN A 84 9.07 -10.03 -3.74
CA GLN A 84 9.06 -10.32 -5.18
C GLN A 84 10.36 -10.94 -5.71
N TYR A 85 11.25 -11.45 -4.85
CA TYR A 85 12.50 -12.08 -5.27
C TYR A 85 12.29 -13.17 -6.36
N PRO A 86 13.00 -13.12 -7.51
CA PRO A 86 14.12 -12.24 -7.89
C PRO A 86 13.73 -10.94 -8.62
N PHE A 87 12.89 -10.13 -7.99
CA PHE A 87 12.48 -8.77 -8.38
C PHE A 87 11.50 -8.68 -9.54
N PHE A 88 10.81 -9.75 -9.94
CA PHE A 88 9.87 -9.69 -11.05
C PHE A 88 8.59 -10.47 -10.76
N ASN A 89 7.46 -9.77 -10.91
CA ASN A 89 6.14 -10.39 -10.90
C ASN A 89 5.64 -10.50 -12.34
N GLY A 90 5.61 -11.73 -12.86
CA GLY A 90 5.20 -12.00 -14.24
C GLY A 90 3.73 -11.69 -14.54
N ASP A 91 2.85 -11.82 -13.54
CA ASP A 91 1.42 -11.56 -13.72
C ASP A 91 1.12 -10.05 -13.78
N LEU A 92 1.90 -9.25 -13.05
CA LEU A 92 1.80 -7.78 -13.08
C LEU A 92 2.65 -7.16 -14.20
N GLY A 93 3.58 -7.91 -14.81
CA GLY A 93 4.55 -7.38 -15.76
C GLY A 93 5.46 -6.30 -15.17
N THR A 94 5.64 -6.31 -13.85
CA THR A 94 6.34 -5.25 -13.10
C THR A 94 7.60 -5.82 -12.43
N ALA A 95 8.71 -5.09 -12.57
CA ALA A 95 9.88 -5.29 -11.72
C ALA A 95 9.70 -4.59 -10.37
N PHE A 96 10.17 -5.20 -9.29
CA PHE A 96 10.03 -4.67 -7.93
C PHE A 96 11.41 -4.46 -7.31
N ALA A 97 11.78 -3.20 -7.12
CA ALA A 97 12.96 -2.82 -6.36
C ALA A 97 12.56 -2.69 -4.89
N LEU A 98 13.27 -3.39 -4.00
CA LEU A 98 12.95 -3.35 -2.58
C LEU A 98 13.34 -2.02 -1.93
N GLU A 99 14.24 -1.27 -2.57
CA GLU A 99 14.62 0.11 -2.24
C GLU A 99 13.46 1.08 -2.47
N HIS A 100 12.46 0.69 -3.28
CA HIS A 100 11.28 1.49 -3.54
C HIS A 100 10.19 1.30 -2.50
N ALA A 101 10.43 0.52 -1.44
CA ALA A 101 9.60 0.46 -0.25
C ALA A 101 10.46 0.83 0.98
N PHE A 102 10.29 2.04 1.52
CA PHE A 102 11.16 2.57 2.58
C PHE A 102 10.39 3.45 3.55
N VAL A 103 10.92 3.61 4.77
CA VAL A 103 10.27 4.41 5.81
C VAL A 103 11.09 5.67 6.09
N VAL A 104 10.42 6.82 6.08
CA VAL A 104 10.95 8.11 6.55
C VAL A 104 9.97 8.72 7.55
N SER A 105 10.18 9.98 7.96
CA SER A 105 9.49 10.58 9.11
C SER A 105 7.97 10.66 8.99
N ASP A 106 7.43 10.72 7.78
CA ASP A 106 6.00 10.89 7.50
C ASP A 106 5.27 9.61 7.09
N GLY A 107 5.97 8.49 6.86
CA GLY A 107 5.34 7.19 6.65
C GLY A 107 6.17 6.14 5.94
N LEU A 108 5.48 5.09 5.46
CA LEU A 108 6.01 4.08 4.55
C LEU A 108 5.78 4.52 3.11
N HIS A 109 6.86 4.84 2.41
CA HIS A 109 6.87 5.32 1.04
C HIS A 109 6.97 4.16 0.07
N LEU A 110 6.21 4.26 -1.02
CA LEU A 110 6.30 3.39 -2.19
C LEU A 110 6.58 4.24 -3.42
N LYS A 111 7.59 3.84 -4.20
CA LYS A 111 8.08 4.58 -5.35
C LYS A 111 8.00 3.76 -6.63
N ILE A 112 7.73 4.42 -7.74
CA ILE A 112 7.98 3.89 -9.09
C ILE A 112 8.97 4.79 -9.79
N ALA A 113 10.13 4.23 -10.14
CA ALA A 113 11.20 4.96 -10.80
C ALA A 113 12.10 4.03 -11.61
N LYS A 114 12.98 4.63 -12.42
CA LYS A 114 14.02 3.97 -13.20
C LYS A 114 15.39 4.45 -12.72
N ASP A 115 15.79 3.99 -11.54
CA ASP A 115 16.99 4.43 -10.82
C ASP A 115 17.67 3.32 -10.01
N VAL A 116 17.15 2.08 -10.08
CA VAL A 116 17.75 0.90 -9.44
C VAL A 116 18.14 -0.12 -10.50
N ASP A 117 19.41 -0.53 -10.49
CA ASP A 117 19.92 -1.62 -11.32
C ASP A 117 19.65 -2.96 -10.62
N LEU A 118 18.72 -3.74 -11.14
CA LEU A 118 18.34 -5.05 -10.60
C LEU A 118 19.22 -6.20 -11.12
N GLY A 119 20.40 -5.90 -11.66
CA GLY A 119 21.40 -6.85 -12.17
C GLY A 119 21.48 -6.95 -13.69
N ALA A 120 20.74 -6.12 -14.42
CA ALA A 120 20.72 -6.07 -15.88
C ALA A 120 20.58 -4.63 -16.42
N GLY A 121 20.92 -3.64 -15.61
CA GLY A 121 20.69 -2.22 -15.86
C GLY A 121 19.44 -1.68 -15.17
N GLU A 122 19.31 -0.36 -15.18
CA GLU A 122 18.16 0.35 -14.60
C GLU A 122 16.89 0.09 -15.40
N VAL A 123 15.84 -0.35 -14.71
CA VAL A 123 14.51 -0.59 -15.26
C VAL A 123 13.46 0.16 -14.46
N TRP A 124 12.33 0.48 -15.09
CA TRP A 124 11.17 0.97 -14.33
C TRP A 124 10.74 -0.12 -13.37
N SER A 125 10.72 0.20 -12.09
CA SER A 125 10.38 -0.73 -11.04
C SER A 125 9.53 -0.07 -9.97
N GLY A 126 8.63 -0.86 -9.39
CA GLY A 126 7.79 -0.49 -8.25
C GLY A 126 8.37 -0.94 -6.93
N GLY A 127 7.58 -0.79 -5.87
CA GLY A 127 7.89 -1.24 -4.52
C GLY A 127 6.76 -2.08 -3.94
N GLU A 128 7.09 -3.01 -3.05
CA GLU A 128 6.12 -3.78 -2.28
C GLU A 128 6.60 -3.97 -0.84
N ALA A 129 5.67 -3.89 0.09
CA ALA A 129 5.87 -4.11 1.51
C ALA A 129 4.81 -5.09 2.03
N VAL A 130 5.26 -6.17 2.66
CA VAL A 130 4.38 -7.24 3.19
C VAL A 130 4.47 -7.26 4.71
N LEU A 131 3.35 -7.12 5.40
CA LEU A 131 3.34 -7.12 6.87
C LEU A 131 3.69 -8.53 7.37
N MET A 132 4.82 -8.68 8.05
CA MET A 132 5.31 -9.99 8.51
C MET A 132 5.26 -10.17 10.03
N PHE A 133 5.63 -9.12 10.77
CA PHE A 133 5.80 -9.20 12.22
C PHE A 133 5.17 -8.01 12.93
N ASN A 134 4.75 -8.24 14.17
CA ASN A 134 4.50 -7.17 15.12
C ASN A 134 5.84 -6.48 15.49
N GLY A 135 5.76 -5.31 16.13
CA GLY A 135 6.93 -4.52 16.51
C GLY A 135 7.83 -5.22 17.53
N ASP A 136 7.28 -6.18 18.28
CA ASP A 136 8.03 -7.05 19.20
C ASP A 136 8.74 -8.23 18.50
N GLY A 137 8.56 -8.38 17.18
CA GLY A 137 9.16 -9.44 16.37
C GLY A 137 8.36 -10.75 16.31
N SER A 138 7.23 -10.85 17.00
CA SER A 138 6.31 -11.99 16.83
C SER A 138 5.61 -11.95 15.47
N GLU A 139 5.19 -13.10 14.93
CA GLU A 139 4.49 -13.15 13.65
C GLU A 139 3.15 -12.40 13.70
N ALA A 140 2.93 -11.50 12.75
CA ALA A 140 1.68 -10.77 12.64
C ALA A 140 0.67 -11.59 11.84
N ASN A 141 -0.18 -12.34 12.54
CA ASN A 141 -1.29 -13.08 11.95
C ASN A 141 -2.53 -12.18 11.96
N LEU A 142 -2.67 -11.36 10.92
CA LEU A 142 -3.83 -10.50 10.72
C LEU A 142 -4.96 -11.36 10.16
N VAL A 143 -5.72 -11.96 11.08
CA VAL A 143 -6.93 -12.76 10.79
C VAL A 143 -8.13 -11.84 10.59
N TYR A 144 -9.37 -12.36 10.71
CA TYR A 144 -10.58 -11.53 10.72
C TYR A 144 -10.47 -10.27 11.59
N GLY A 145 -10.84 -9.13 11.02
CA GLY A 145 -10.74 -7.83 11.66
C GLY A 145 -11.07 -6.65 10.75
N ASP A 146 -10.87 -5.47 11.32
CA ASP A 146 -10.97 -4.19 10.64
C ASP A 146 -9.56 -3.76 10.21
N TYR A 147 -9.38 -3.46 8.93
CA TYR A 147 -8.12 -2.98 8.36
C TYR A 147 -8.34 -1.55 7.90
N LEU A 148 -7.56 -0.61 8.43
CA LEU A 148 -7.62 0.79 8.04
C LEU A 148 -6.26 1.27 7.55
N VAL A 149 -6.25 1.88 6.38
CA VAL A 149 -5.04 2.42 5.73
C VAL A 149 -5.28 3.86 5.33
N THR A 150 -4.35 4.77 5.66
CA THR A 150 -4.35 6.13 5.10
C THR A 150 -3.19 6.26 4.13
N ALA A 151 -3.49 6.65 2.90
CA ALA A 151 -2.53 6.82 1.81
C ALA A 151 -2.57 8.25 1.28
N LYS A 152 -1.39 8.77 0.92
CA LYS A 152 -1.22 10.08 0.29
C LYS A 152 -0.39 9.96 -0.99
N LEU A 153 -0.87 10.55 -2.07
CA LEU A 153 -0.11 10.70 -3.31
C LEU A 153 0.80 11.94 -3.22
N LEU A 154 2.07 11.80 -3.62
CA LEU A 154 3.07 12.87 -3.53
C LEU A 154 3.38 13.50 -4.89
N THR A 155 3.19 12.76 -5.99
CA THR A 155 3.63 13.15 -7.33
C THR A 155 2.56 13.77 -8.22
N ALA A 156 1.30 13.76 -7.80
CA ALA A 156 0.21 14.42 -8.52
C ALA A 156 -0.74 15.16 -7.55
N PRO A 157 -1.58 16.10 -8.03
CA PRO A 157 -2.49 16.86 -7.18
C PRO A 157 -3.55 16.01 -6.48
N SER A 158 -3.94 14.88 -7.06
CA SER A 158 -4.91 13.96 -6.49
C SER A 158 -4.75 12.53 -7.00
N TRP A 159 -5.37 11.56 -6.32
CA TRP A 159 -5.43 10.17 -6.80
C TRP A 159 -6.11 10.00 -8.15
N ALA A 160 -7.04 10.90 -8.51
CA ALA A 160 -7.62 10.92 -9.85
C ALA A 160 -6.63 11.34 -10.96
N ASP A 161 -5.52 11.98 -10.59
CA ASP A 161 -4.44 12.40 -11.49
C ASP A 161 -3.25 11.42 -11.47
N LEU A 162 -3.41 10.25 -10.83
CA LEU A 162 -2.39 9.19 -10.86
C LEU A 162 -2.10 8.81 -12.31
N ASP A 163 -0.81 8.62 -12.64
CA ASP A 163 -0.42 8.20 -13.99
C ASP A 163 -1.20 6.94 -14.41
N PRO A 164 -1.86 6.93 -15.59
CA PRO A 164 -2.72 5.82 -15.98
C PRO A 164 -2.03 4.44 -15.99
N ASN A 165 -0.70 4.41 -16.10
CA ASN A 165 0.09 3.19 -16.11
C ASN A 165 0.61 2.80 -14.73
N VAL A 166 0.00 3.32 -13.67
CA VAL A 166 0.40 3.05 -12.29
C VAL A 166 -0.79 2.57 -11.48
N ALA A 167 -0.50 1.72 -10.50
CA ALA A 167 -1.48 1.18 -9.59
C ALA A 167 -0.94 1.14 -8.16
N LEU A 168 -1.76 1.55 -7.18
CA LEU A 168 -1.56 1.25 -5.76
C LEU A 168 -2.46 0.07 -5.39
N GLY A 169 -1.90 -1.02 -4.87
CA GLY A 169 -2.63 -2.13 -4.29
C GLY A 169 -2.51 -2.18 -2.77
N LEU A 170 -3.64 -2.39 -2.11
CA LEU A 170 -3.78 -2.64 -0.68
C LEU A 170 -4.67 -3.87 -0.50
N PHE A 171 -4.13 -4.98 -0.04
CA PHE A 171 -4.82 -6.27 -0.13
C PHE A 171 -4.31 -7.29 0.87
N THR A 172 -5.14 -8.29 1.18
CA THR A 172 -4.65 -9.52 1.80
C THR A 172 -4.16 -10.47 0.71
N TYR A 173 -3.11 -11.26 0.94
CA TYR A 173 -2.70 -12.30 0.00
C TYR A 173 -1.93 -13.41 0.69
N GLU A 174 -2.09 -14.63 0.21
CA GLU A 174 -1.38 -15.81 0.65
C GLU A 174 -0.50 -16.39 -0.46
N ARG A 175 0.82 -16.45 -0.19
CA ARG A 175 1.79 -17.19 -1.01
C ARG A 175 2.57 -18.21 -0.19
N PRO A 176 2.72 -19.45 -0.67
CA PRO A 176 2.03 -20.04 -1.82
C PRO A 176 0.52 -20.17 -1.56
N ALA A 177 -0.27 -20.04 -2.61
CA ALA A 177 -1.72 -20.15 -2.59
C ALA A 177 -2.18 -21.49 -1.98
N SER A 178 -3.01 -21.44 -0.94
CA SER A 178 -3.64 -22.61 -0.30
C SER A 178 -5.14 -22.43 -0.02
N GLY A 179 -5.72 -21.37 -0.57
CA GLY A 179 -7.13 -21.02 -0.46
C GLY A 179 -8.06 -21.95 -1.26
N PRO A 180 -9.39 -21.70 -1.16
CA PRO A 180 -10.39 -22.40 -1.97
C PRO A 180 -10.21 -22.16 -3.47
N GLN A 181 -10.82 -22.99 -4.31
CA GLN A 181 -10.72 -22.89 -5.78
C GLN A 181 -11.14 -21.52 -6.33
N ASP A 182 -12.12 -20.88 -5.69
CA ASP A 182 -12.64 -19.57 -6.11
C ASP A 182 -11.73 -18.43 -5.67
N ASN A 183 -11.01 -18.58 -4.56
CA ASN A 183 -10.02 -17.62 -4.06
C ASN A 183 -8.74 -18.33 -3.55
N PRO A 184 -7.90 -18.88 -4.43
CA PRO A 184 -6.76 -19.71 -4.02
C PRO A 184 -5.67 -18.90 -3.31
N GLY A 185 -5.55 -17.61 -3.62
CA GLY A 185 -4.61 -16.69 -2.96
C GLY A 185 -5.14 -16.10 -1.66
N ARG A 186 -6.38 -16.39 -1.23
CA ARG A 186 -7.04 -15.72 -0.10
C ARG A 186 -6.98 -14.19 -0.19
N GLU A 187 -7.19 -13.71 -1.40
CA GLU A 187 -7.00 -12.30 -1.73
C GLU A 187 -8.29 -11.51 -1.61
N ILE A 188 -8.20 -10.44 -0.82
CA ILE A 188 -9.24 -9.44 -0.67
C ILE A 188 -8.56 -8.09 -0.90
N ASP A 189 -8.98 -7.40 -1.94
CA ASP A 189 -8.45 -6.10 -2.33
C ASP A 189 -9.20 -5.02 -1.56
N LEU A 190 -8.59 -4.54 -0.46
CA LEU A 190 -9.07 -3.35 0.27
C LEU A 190 -9.15 -2.16 -0.68
N ALA A 191 -8.17 -2.01 -1.56
CA ALA A 191 -8.24 -1.11 -2.70
C ALA A 191 -7.22 -1.48 -3.76
N GLU A 192 -7.60 -1.32 -5.01
CA GLU A 192 -6.65 -1.07 -6.09
C GLU A 192 -7.00 0.28 -6.73
N ILE A 193 -6.11 1.26 -6.63
CA ILE A 193 -6.25 2.58 -7.26
C ILE A 193 -5.49 2.51 -8.57
N SER A 194 -6.21 2.38 -9.68
CA SER A 194 -5.63 2.29 -11.02
C SER A 194 -6.64 2.66 -12.09
N SER A 195 -6.18 3.47 -13.04
CA SER A 195 -6.94 3.85 -14.22
C SER A 195 -6.73 2.89 -15.41
N TRP A 196 -5.94 1.83 -15.23
CA TRP A 196 -5.71 0.77 -16.22
C TRP A 196 -5.36 1.31 -17.63
N GLY A 197 -4.51 2.34 -17.67
CA GLY A 197 -4.01 2.96 -18.90
C GLY A 197 -4.97 3.90 -19.62
N TRP A 198 -6.14 4.21 -19.04
CA TRP A 198 -7.03 5.27 -19.50
C TRP A 198 -6.94 6.46 -18.54
N ASP A 199 -6.84 7.69 -19.04
CA ASP A 199 -6.80 8.90 -18.22
C ASP A 199 -8.21 9.37 -17.77
N HIS A 200 -9.24 8.55 -18.00
CA HIS A 200 -10.65 8.88 -17.74
C HIS A 200 -11.12 10.15 -18.47
N THR A 201 -10.46 10.52 -19.57
CA THR A 201 -10.90 11.59 -20.46
C THR A 201 -11.46 11.04 -21.77
N GLY A 202 -12.50 11.69 -22.29
CA GLY A 202 -13.11 11.32 -23.57
C GLY A 202 -13.93 10.03 -23.53
N ALA A 203 -14.01 9.36 -24.68
CA ALA A 203 -14.74 8.10 -24.80
C ALA A 203 -13.91 6.95 -24.24
N CYS A 204 -14.56 6.03 -23.52
CA CYS A 204 -13.85 4.89 -22.96
C CYS A 204 -13.15 4.06 -24.06
N PRO A 205 -11.83 3.84 -23.97
CA PRO A 205 -11.06 3.15 -25.00
C PRO A 205 -11.21 1.63 -24.93
N PHE A 206 -11.72 1.12 -23.81
CA PHE A 206 -11.84 -0.30 -23.55
C PHE A 206 -13.07 -0.86 -24.30
N SER A 207 -12.83 -1.77 -25.26
CA SER A 207 -13.90 -2.47 -25.99
C SER A 207 -13.67 -3.98 -26.09
N GLY A 208 -14.76 -4.75 -26.10
CA GLY A 208 -14.75 -6.20 -26.16
C GLY A 208 -14.39 -6.85 -24.83
N PHE A 209 -13.63 -7.95 -24.88
CA PHE A 209 -13.25 -8.73 -23.70
C PHE A 209 -11.73 -8.88 -23.70
N ASN A 210 -11.05 -8.67 -22.57
CA ASN A 210 -9.62 -8.97 -22.43
C ASN A 210 -9.39 -10.29 -21.69
N GLY A 211 -10.13 -11.34 -22.03
CA GLY A 211 -10.09 -12.63 -21.31
C GLY A 211 -10.58 -12.58 -19.84
N LYS A 212 -10.45 -11.45 -19.13
CA LYS A 212 -10.53 -11.30 -17.67
C LYS A 212 -11.50 -10.20 -17.19
N PHE A 213 -12.01 -9.36 -18.10
CA PHE A 213 -12.94 -8.26 -17.81
C PHE A 213 -13.87 -8.05 -19.00
N ASP A 214 -15.14 -7.73 -18.72
CA ASP A 214 -15.89 -6.84 -19.62
C ASP A 214 -15.12 -5.52 -19.60
N LYS A 215 -14.56 -5.15 -20.74
CA LYS A 215 -13.75 -3.96 -20.86
C LYS A 215 -14.52 -2.69 -20.47
N THR A 216 -15.85 -2.72 -20.51
CA THR A 216 -16.68 -1.60 -20.04
C THR A 216 -16.64 -1.41 -18.53
N THR A 217 -16.42 -2.46 -17.73
CA THR A 217 -16.28 -2.33 -16.27
C THR A 217 -15.10 -1.42 -15.95
N LEU A 218 -13.95 -1.58 -16.63
CA LEU A 218 -12.78 -0.70 -16.45
C LEU A 218 -13.08 0.79 -16.69
N CYS A 219 -14.16 1.10 -17.41
CA CYS A 219 -14.60 2.48 -17.65
C CYS A 219 -15.34 3.11 -16.45
N GLU A 220 -15.74 2.33 -15.44
CA GLU A 220 -16.65 2.77 -14.36
C GLU A 220 -15.97 3.58 -13.26
N GLY A 221 -14.63 3.62 -13.24
CA GLY A 221 -13.88 4.32 -12.22
C GLY A 221 -12.38 4.03 -12.28
N ASN A 222 -11.59 4.79 -11.55
CA ASN A 222 -10.12 4.68 -11.44
C ASN A 222 -9.66 4.04 -10.13
N ALA A 223 -10.58 3.48 -9.35
CA ALA A 223 -10.29 2.65 -8.20
C ALA A 223 -11.28 1.49 -8.10
N GLN A 224 -10.92 0.47 -7.34
CA GLN A 224 -11.77 -0.70 -7.12
C GLN A 224 -11.62 -1.32 -5.73
N PHE A 225 -12.72 -1.90 -5.26
CA PHE A 225 -12.74 -2.93 -4.23
C PHE A 225 -12.93 -4.28 -4.90
N ALA A 226 -12.29 -5.34 -4.40
CA ALA A 226 -12.47 -6.66 -4.99
C ALA A 226 -12.26 -7.84 -4.04
N THR A 227 -12.84 -8.97 -4.41
CA THR A 227 -12.45 -10.30 -3.92
C THR A 227 -12.00 -11.13 -5.11
N GLN A 228 -10.83 -11.78 -5.00
CA GLN A 228 -10.33 -12.64 -6.07
C GLN A 228 -10.96 -14.04 -6.01
N ASP A 229 -11.02 -14.79 -7.11
CA ASP A 229 -10.60 -14.40 -8.47
C ASP A 229 -11.77 -13.73 -9.20
N PHE A 230 -11.71 -12.41 -9.34
CA PHE A 230 -12.81 -11.63 -9.91
C PHE A 230 -13.13 -12.01 -11.36
N THR A 231 -12.18 -12.63 -12.07
CA THR A 231 -12.37 -13.03 -13.46
C THR A 231 -13.45 -14.10 -13.61
N LYS A 232 -13.75 -14.82 -12.52
CA LYS A 232 -14.78 -15.87 -12.47
C LYS A 232 -16.17 -15.32 -12.12
N SER A 233 -16.25 -14.10 -11.61
CA SER A 233 -17.48 -13.52 -11.09
C SER A 233 -17.43 -11.99 -11.15
N PRO A 234 -17.99 -11.36 -12.20
CA PRO A 234 -18.01 -9.91 -12.35
C PRO A 234 -18.52 -9.13 -11.13
N PRO A 235 -19.52 -9.62 -10.35
CA PRO A 235 -19.95 -8.96 -9.13
C PRO A 235 -18.88 -8.88 -8.02
N SER A 236 -17.73 -9.55 -8.16
CA SER A 236 -16.63 -9.56 -7.19
C SER A 236 -15.71 -8.35 -7.29
N VAL A 237 -16.03 -7.39 -8.15
CA VAL A 237 -15.36 -6.10 -8.25
C VAL A 237 -16.40 -5.00 -8.19
N LYS A 238 -16.09 -3.96 -7.43
CA LYS A 238 -16.79 -2.69 -7.50
C LYS A 238 -15.81 -1.58 -7.86
N ARG A 239 -15.92 -1.07 -9.08
CA ARG A 239 -15.19 0.13 -9.50
C ARG A 239 -15.93 1.39 -9.07
N TYR A 240 -15.15 2.42 -8.78
CA TYR A 240 -15.63 3.73 -8.35
C TYR A 240 -14.61 4.82 -8.69
N GLU A 241 -15.07 6.06 -8.66
CA GLU A 241 -14.21 7.24 -8.81
C GLU A 241 -13.65 7.62 -7.43
N ILE A 242 -12.33 7.58 -7.27
CA ILE A 242 -11.67 7.88 -5.99
C ILE A 242 -11.69 9.37 -5.62
N GLY A 243 -12.07 10.23 -6.56
CA GLY A 243 -12.19 11.67 -6.35
C GLY A 243 -10.86 12.44 -6.41
N LYS A 244 -10.98 13.76 -6.33
CA LYS A 244 -9.87 14.72 -6.51
C LYS A 244 -9.20 15.08 -5.19
N ASN A 245 -8.78 14.06 -4.44
CA ASN A 245 -8.09 14.24 -3.16
C ASN A 245 -6.70 13.60 -3.22
N PRO A 246 -5.65 14.24 -2.67
CA PRO A 246 -4.33 13.64 -2.57
C PRO A 246 -4.22 12.66 -1.40
N VAL A 247 -5.19 12.66 -0.47
CA VAL A 247 -5.19 11.82 0.73
C VAL A 247 -6.50 11.08 0.83
N VAL A 248 -6.44 9.77 1.03
CA VAL A 248 -7.60 8.89 1.24
C VAL A 248 -7.36 8.00 2.45
N THR A 249 -8.46 7.62 3.12
CA THR A 249 -8.47 6.57 4.13
C THR A 249 -9.39 5.45 3.67
N LEU A 250 -8.89 4.23 3.70
CA LEU A 250 -9.52 3.03 3.19
C LEU A 250 -9.75 2.07 4.35
N LEU A 251 -10.95 1.49 4.43
CA LEU A 251 -11.37 0.60 5.50
C LEU A 251 -11.99 -0.67 4.92
N MET A 252 -11.54 -1.83 5.41
CA MET A 252 -12.12 -3.14 5.14
C MET A 252 -12.56 -3.78 6.46
N LEU A 253 -13.83 -4.16 6.54
CA LEU A 253 -14.40 -4.94 7.65
C LEU A 253 -14.55 -6.37 7.18
N TRP A 254 -13.66 -7.26 7.62
CA TRP A 254 -13.65 -8.68 7.27
C TRP A 254 -13.82 -9.52 8.54
N HIS A 255 -15.06 -9.85 8.88
CA HIS A 255 -15.41 -10.41 10.19
C HIS A 255 -15.59 -11.94 10.21
N GLY A 256 -15.65 -12.57 9.04
CA GLY A 256 -15.81 -14.00 8.93
C GLY A 256 -15.97 -14.44 7.50
N GLN A 257 -15.87 -15.75 7.27
CA GLN A 257 -16.11 -16.33 5.94
C GLN A 257 -17.58 -16.26 5.50
N ALA A 258 -18.50 -16.28 6.46
CA ALA A 258 -19.95 -16.23 6.21
C ALA A 258 -20.52 -14.80 6.24
N ASP A 259 -19.71 -13.83 6.68
CA ASP A 259 -20.12 -12.44 6.82
C ASP A 259 -19.70 -11.65 5.58
N PRO A 260 -20.60 -10.85 4.97
CA PRO A 260 -20.22 -9.95 3.90
C PRO A 260 -19.07 -9.03 4.32
N VAL A 261 -18.06 -8.90 3.46
CA VAL A 261 -17.01 -7.89 3.65
C VAL A 261 -17.58 -6.51 3.32
N ILE A 262 -17.26 -5.52 4.15
CA ILE A 262 -17.62 -4.11 3.90
C ILE A 262 -16.37 -3.34 3.57
N PHE A 263 -16.40 -2.61 2.48
CA PHE A 263 -15.33 -1.71 2.05
C PHE A 263 -15.82 -0.27 2.10
N ASN A 264 -14.97 0.61 2.62
CA ASN A 264 -15.24 2.04 2.69
C ASN A 264 -14.01 2.83 2.26
N GLU A 265 -14.24 3.90 1.54
CA GLU A 265 -13.24 4.93 1.23
C GLU A 265 -13.74 6.28 1.76
N TYR A 266 -12.79 7.05 2.28
CA TYR A 266 -13.00 8.37 2.85
C TYR A 266 -11.95 9.34 2.32
N ASN A 267 -12.39 10.51 1.89
CA ASN A 267 -11.54 11.60 1.46
C ASN A 267 -10.91 12.29 2.67
N GLY A 268 -9.61 12.07 2.88
CA GLY A 268 -8.84 12.65 3.98
C GLY A 268 -8.09 11.63 4.83
N ALA A 269 -7.42 12.14 5.87
CA ALA A 269 -6.66 11.33 6.82
C ALA A 269 -7.50 11.06 8.07
N PHE A 270 -7.84 9.80 8.30
CA PHE A 270 -8.62 9.37 9.45
C PHE A 270 -8.00 8.16 10.17
N THR A 271 -8.49 7.93 11.37
CA THR A 271 -8.21 6.79 12.24
C THR A 271 -9.55 6.17 12.64
N PHE A 272 -9.56 4.97 13.22
CA PHE A 272 -10.79 4.37 13.73
C PHE A 272 -11.60 5.30 14.65
N GLU A 273 -10.91 6.16 15.42
CA GLU A 273 -11.52 7.09 16.36
C GLU A 273 -12.10 8.36 15.70
N THR A 274 -11.63 8.68 14.49
CA THR A 274 -11.95 9.95 13.81
C THR A 274 -12.68 9.74 12.49
N LEU A 275 -13.06 8.51 12.14
CA LEU A 275 -13.80 8.21 10.92
C LEU A 275 -15.13 8.96 10.90
N PRO A 276 -15.48 9.62 9.78
CA PRO A 276 -16.82 10.12 9.55
C PRO A 276 -17.85 9.00 9.57
N SER A 277 -19.10 9.31 9.92
CA SER A 277 -20.20 8.33 9.92
C SER A 277 -20.55 7.82 8.52
N SER A 278 -20.25 8.61 7.49
CA SER A 278 -20.58 8.31 6.11
C SER A 278 -19.31 8.28 5.27
N PRO A 279 -19.05 7.17 4.56
CA PRO A 279 -17.95 7.09 3.59
C PRO A 279 -18.31 7.82 2.29
N ASP A 280 -17.27 8.22 1.54
CA ASP A 280 -17.41 8.81 0.21
C ASP A 280 -17.76 7.74 -0.82
N ASN A 281 -17.12 6.56 -0.72
CA ASN A 281 -17.49 5.36 -1.45
C ASN A 281 -17.63 4.17 -0.50
N ASN A 282 -18.64 3.33 -0.72
CA ASN A 282 -18.84 2.11 0.07
C ASN A 282 -19.32 0.96 -0.80
N TRP A 283 -18.90 -0.24 -0.42
CA TRP A 283 -19.37 -1.48 -1.02
C TRP A 283 -19.54 -2.57 0.03
N LEU A 284 -20.78 -3.04 0.15
CA LEU A 284 -21.10 -4.28 0.85
C LEU A 284 -21.00 -5.41 -0.16
N LEU A 285 -20.09 -6.35 0.08
CA LEU A 285 -19.91 -7.51 -0.80
C LEU A 285 -21.24 -8.29 -0.93
N PRO A 286 -21.73 -8.55 -2.16
CA PRO A 286 -22.98 -9.27 -2.36
C PRO A 286 -22.96 -10.68 -1.72
N THR A 287 -24.07 -11.08 -1.12
CA THR A 287 -24.22 -12.36 -0.41
C THR A 287 -23.98 -13.60 -1.28
N GLY A 288 -24.08 -13.48 -2.61
CA GLY A 288 -23.77 -14.56 -3.55
C GLY A 288 -22.27 -14.87 -3.69
N LEU A 289 -21.39 -14.10 -3.05
CA LEU A 289 -19.94 -14.19 -3.20
C LEU A 289 -19.20 -14.78 -1.98
N VAL A 290 -19.92 -15.43 -1.07
CA VAL A 290 -19.31 -16.04 0.14
C VAL A 290 -18.17 -17.01 -0.18
N ASN A 291 -18.16 -17.66 -1.34
CA ASN A 291 -17.07 -18.55 -1.77
C ASN A 291 -15.77 -17.80 -2.13
N PHE A 292 -15.88 -16.50 -2.44
CA PHE A 292 -14.74 -15.61 -2.71
C PHE A 292 -14.22 -14.96 -1.43
N ILE A 293 -14.94 -15.05 -0.32
CA ILE A 293 -14.46 -14.64 1.01
C ILE A 293 -13.60 -15.78 1.55
N PRO A 294 -12.28 -15.58 1.74
CA PRO A 294 -11.44 -16.63 2.24
C PRO A 294 -11.72 -16.92 3.72
N LYS A 295 -11.43 -18.16 4.12
CA LYS A 295 -11.18 -18.45 5.54
C LYS A 295 -9.85 -17.80 5.93
N ALA A 296 -9.75 -17.15 7.10
CA ALA A 296 -8.48 -16.63 7.57
C ALA A 296 -7.46 -17.77 7.81
N ALA A 297 -6.21 -17.56 7.42
CA ALA A 297 -5.11 -18.52 7.50
C ALA A 297 -3.73 -17.82 7.44
N CYS A 298 -3.00 -18.00 6.34
CA CYS A 298 -1.63 -17.54 6.15
C CYS A 298 -1.50 -16.33 5.25
N GLU A 299 -2.60 -15.71 4.87
CA GLU A 299 -2.58 -14.42 4.23
C GLU A 299 -1.82 -13.39 5.07
N ARG A 300 -1.16 -12.48 4.37
CA ARG A 300 -0.56 -11.28 4.92
C ARG A 300 -1.22 -10.07 4.31
N PHE A 301 -1.04 -8.91 4.93
CA PHE A 301 -1.44 -7.64 4.33
C PHE A 301 -0.29 -7.10 3.49
N HIS A 302 -0.60 -6.79 2.24
CA HIS A 302 0.33 -6.33 1.22
C HIS A 302 0.01 -4.89 0.84
N ILE A 303 1.07 -4.14 0.59
CA ILE A 303 1.01 -2.79 0.04
C ILE A 303 1.99 -2.78 -1.13
N ASN A 304 1.51 -2.55 -2.34
CA ASN A 304 2.37 -2.45 -3.51
C ASN A 304 2.05 -1.21 -4.35
N PHE A 305 3.07 -0.73 -5.05
CA PHE A 305 2.93 0.35 -6.02
C PHE A 305 3.67 -0.08 -7.29
N TRP A 306 2.91 -0.31 -8.35
CA TRP A 306 3.36 -1.11 -9.50
C TRP A 306 2.91 -0.53 -10.83
N LEU A 307 3.49 -1.04 -11.92
CA LEU A 307 3.23 -0.59 -13.29
C LEU A 307 2.00 -1.33 -13.84
N GLY A 308 0.93 -0.59 -14.10
CA GLY A 308 -0.34 -1.11 -14.62
C GLY A 308 -0.16 -2.05 -15.81
N ASN A 309 -0.91 -3.16 -15.79
CA ASN A 309 -0.86 -4.20 -16.82
C ASN A 309 -1.86 -3.91 -17.95
N TYR A 310 -1.60 -2.86 -18.74
CA TYR A 310 -2.45 -2.47 -19.88
C TYR A 310 -1.65 -2.16 -21.16
N LEU A 311 -2.22 -2.53 -22.32
CA LEU A 311 -1.76 -2.27 -23.70
C LEU A 311 -0.25 -1.97 -23.87
N ASN A 312 0.58 -3.03 -23.81
CA ASN A 312 2.04 -2.99 -23.99
C ASN A 312 2.85 -2.39 -22.82
N HIS A 313 2.24 -2.19 -21.65
CA HIS A 313 2.92 -1.73 -20.42
C HIS A 313 3.77 -0.47 -20.65
N PRO A 314 3.18 0.65 -21.10
CA PRO A 314 3.96 1.87 -21.22
C PRO A 314 4.49 2.26 -19.83
N PRO A 315 5.74 2.74 -19.73
CA PRO A 315 6.22 3.31 -18.48
C PRO A 315 5.39 4.56 -18.12
N PRO A 316 5.36 4.95 -16.83
CA PRO A 316 4.75 6.22 -16.45
C PRO A 316 5.50 7.38 -17.09
N SER A 317 4.80 8.50 -17.25
CA SER A 317 5.33 9.75 -17.80
C SER A 317 6.47 10.35 -16.98
N SER A 318 6.53 10.03 -15.68
CA SER A 318 7.52 10.50 -14.71
C SER A 318 7.55 9.58 -13.48
N PRO A 319 8.59 9.65 -12.62
CA PRO A 319 8.59 8.92 -11.35
C PRO A 319 7.33 9.21 -10.53
N GLN A 320 6.77 8.17 -9.93
CA GLN A 320 5.58 8.27 -9.07
C GLN A 320 5.94 7.93 -7.63
N GLU A 321 5.25 8.53 -6.67
CA GLU A 321 5.47 8.24 -5.25
C GLU A 321 4.18 8.41 -4.44
N ALA A 322 3.91 7.42 -3.60
CA ALA A 322 2.85 7.42 -2.61
C ALA A 322 3.42 7.12 -1.22
N VAL A 323 2.77 7.62 -0.18
CA VAL A 323 3.11 7.33 1.21
C VAL A 323 1.90 6.80 1.96
N ILE A 324 2.10 5.70 2.68
CA ILE A 324 1.18 5.20 3.69
C ILE A 324 1.51 5.90 4.99
N THR A 325 0.61 6.77 5.45
CA THR A 325 0.79 7.58 6.67
C THR A 325 0.17 6.92 7.90
N ASN A 326 -0.74 5.97 7.68
CA ASN A 326 -1.38 5.21 8.75
C ASN A 326 -1.72 3.77 8.32
N PHE A 327 -1.56 2.85 9.27
CA PHE A 327 -2.08 1.50 9.20
C PHE A 327 -2.59 1.14 10.59
N GLN A 328 -3.85 0.69 10.68
CA GLN A 328 -4.44 0.20 11.92
C GLN A 328 -5.15 -1.12 11.64
N PHE A 329 -5.01 -2.07 12.56
CA PHE A 329 -5.72 -3.34 12.53
C PHE A 329 -6.43 -3.54 13.87
N LYS A 330 -7.70 -3.94 13.80
CA LYS A 330 -8.49 -4.30 14.98
C LYS A 330 -9.06 -5.70 14.76
N GLN A 331 -8.54 -6.68 15.50
CA GLN A 331 -9.00 -8.05 15.41
C GLN A 331 -10.49 -8.16 15.77
N PHE A 332 -11.26 -8.83 14.92
CA PHE A 332 -12.62 -9.23 15.21
C PHE A 332 -12.63 -10.60 15.88
N LYS A 333 -13.36 -10.71 16.99
CA LYS A 333 -13.60 -11.99 17.66
C LYS A 333 -15.11 -12.23 17.64
N PRO A 334 -15.61 -13.24 16.90
CA PRO A 334 -17.00 -13.65 17.03
C PRO A 334 -17.31 -13.91 18.50
N SER A 335 -18.45 -13.42 18.99
CA SER A 335 -18.92 -13.82 20.31
C SER A 335 -19.15 -15.34 20.28
N GLN A 336 -18.46 -16.07 21.16
CA GLN A 336 -18.63 -17.52 21.30
C GLN A 336 -19.98 -17.87 21.91
#